data_AF-A0A329MZ48-F1
#
_entry.id   AF-A0A329MZ48-F1
#
_cell.length_a   1.000
_cell.length_b   1.000
_cell.length_c   1.000
_cell.angle_alpha   90.00
_cell.angle_beta   90.00
_cell.angle_gamma   90.00
#
_symmetry.space_group_name_H-M   'P 1'
#
loop_
_entity.id
_entity.type
_entity.pdbx_description
1 polymer ?
#
loop_
_entity_poly.entity_id
_entity_poly.type
_entity_poly.pdbx_seq_one_letter_code
_entity_poly.pdbx_strand_id
1 'polypeptide(L)'
;MRGILIHIVISLVLTVAGWVVGDAFTEFSISLLDLGKANIAATSMTSRFNNRLFFGLALGAIPWIQWGINKVVKLHSLTVKTFLISTGCMLIAGLVGWQFRIFQLNKQWEAMSSLRLDDAVRPSLSYSELYFALFLFAGFCIGGVISILLLSRLKRSEETRGKASVS
;
A
#
# COMPACT_ATOMS: atom_id res chain seq x y z
N MET A 1 -9.15 27.04 0.45
CA MET A 1 -7.78 26.84 -0.11
C MET A 1 -6.78 26.28 0.90
N ARG A 2 -6.66 26.83 2.13
CA ARG A 2 -5.70 26.36 3.17
C ARG A 2 -5.70 24.84 3.42
N GLY A 3 -6.87 24.20 3.47
CA GLY A 3 -6.96 22.75 3.70
C GLY A 3 -6.36 21.90 2.58
N ILE A 4 -6.51 22.29 1.32
CA ILE A 4 -5.93 21.57 0.17
C ILE A 4 -4.41 21.72 0.16
N LEU A 5 -3.91 22.93 0.48
CA LEU A 5 -2.47 23.21 0.58
C LEU A 5 -1.78 22.26 1.58
N ILE A 6 -2.40 22.02 2.73
CA ILE A 6 -1.86 21.10 3.74
C ILE A 6 -1.75 19.67 3.19
N HIS A 7 -2.75 19.19 2.45
CA HIS A 7 -2.71 17.85 1.85
C HIS A 7 -1.62 17.75 0.78
N ILE A 8 -1.42 18.79 -0.03
CA ILE A 8 -0.34 18.86 -1.02
C ILE A 8 1.02 18.79 -0.33
N VAL A 9 1.25 19.61 0.70
CA VAL A 9 2.53 19.64 1.42
C VAL A 9 2.82 18.29 2.09
N ILE A 10 1.84 17.70 2.77
CA ILE A 10 2.01 16.39 3.42
C ILE A 10 2.24 15.30 2.37
N SER A 11 1.51 15.33 1.25
CA SER A 11 1.68 14.40 0.13
C SER A 11 3.10 14.48 -0.42
N LEU A 12 3.63 15.69 -0.63
CA LEU A 12 5.00 15.90 -1.09
C LEU A 12 6.03 15.36 -0.10
N VAL A 13 5.87 15.67 1.20
CA VAL A 13 6.78 15.19 2.26
C VAL A 13 6.78 13.66 2.31
N LEU A 14 5.61 13.02 2.24
CA LEU A 14 5.50 11.55 2.22
C LEU A 14 6.08 10.95 0.94
N THR A 15 5.94 11.60 -0.21
CA THR A 15 6.57 11.15 -1.45
C THR A 15 8.09 11.20 -1.37
N VAL A 16 8.64 12.29 -0.85
CA VAL A 16 10.10 12.41 -0.66
C VAL A 16 10.60 11.40 0.37
N ALA A 17 9.89 11.23 1.49
CA ALA A 17 10.24 10.22 2.49
C ALA A 17 10.20 8.80 1.90
N GLY A 18 9.15 8.49 1.12
CA GLY A 18 9.04 7.22 0.41
C GLY A 18 10.16 7.01 -0.60
N TRP A 19 10.50 8.05 -1.37
CA TRP A 19 11.62 7.99 -2.30
C TRP A 19 12.94 7.60 -1.61
N VAL A 20 13.24 8.25 -0.48
CA VAL A 20 14.47 7.99 0.30
C VAL A 20 14.51 6.56 0.85
N VAL A 21 13.38 6.05 1.31
CA VAL A 21 13.29 4.70 1.92
C VAL A 21 13.02 3.60 0.88
N GLY A 22 12.76 3.96 -0.39
CA GLY A 22 12.33 3.03 -1.43
C GLY A 22 13.30 1.89 -1.72
N ASP A 23 14.61 2.13 -1.61
CA ASP A 23 15.62 1.07 -1.72
C ASP A 23 15.50 0.06 -0.59
N ALA A 24 15.50 0.54 0.66
CA ALA A 24 15.39 -0.31 1.83
C ALA A 24 14.10 -1.14 1.80
N PHE A 25 12.98 -0.53 1.37
CA PHE A 25 11.73 -1.25 1.17
C PHE A 25 11.86 -2.36 0.12
N THR A 26 12.52 -2.08 -1.00
CA THR A 26 12.64 -3.06 -2.09
C THR A 26 13.60 -4.18 -1.72
N GLU A 27 14.74 -3.87 -1.12
CA GLU A 27 15.72 -4.84 -0.62
C GLU A 27 15.09 -5.73 0.46
N PHE A 28 14.33 -5.15 1.38
CA PHE A 28 13.57 -5.91 2.37
C PHE A 28 12.53 -6.81 1.71
N SER A 29 11.76 -6.30 0.73
CA SER A 29 10.77 -7.10 -0.01
C SER A 29 11.41 -8.29 -0.73
N ILE A 30 12.61 -8.08 -1.30
CA ILE A 30 13.38 -9.12 -1.98
C ILE A 30 13.91 -10.15 -0.99
N SER A 31 14.37 -9.73 0.19
CA SER A 31 14.85 -10.66 1.23
C SER A 31 13.79 -11.63 1.74
N LEU A 32 12.50 -11.29 1.55
CA LEU A 32 11.36 -12.15 1.88
C LEU A 32 11.00 -13.14 0.75
N LEU A 33 11.65 -13.04 -0.41
CA LEU A 33 11.47 -13.99 -1.50
C LEU A 33 12.33 -15.24 -1.25
N ASP A 34 11.72 -16.42 -1.36
CA ASP A 34 12.41 -17.70 -1.22
C ASP A 34 13.02 -18.14 -2.56
N LEU A 35 14.10 -17.44 -2.93
CA LEU A 35 14.72 -17.57 -4.26
C LEU A 35 15.76 -18.71 -4.36
N GLY A 36 16.08 -19.41 -3.28
CA GLY A 36 17.09 -20.47 -3.29
C GLY A 36 18.44 -20.01 -3.88
N LYS A 37 18.94 -20.74 -4.91
CA LYS A 37 20.22 -20.43 -5.63
C LYS A 37 20.05 -19.46 -6.81
N ALA A 38 18.89 -18.84 -6.97
CA ALA A 38 18.61 -17.98 -8.10
C ALA A 38 19.24 -16.60 -7.94
N ASN A 39 19.86 -16.10 -9.00
CA ASN A 39 20.30 -14.72 -9.05
C ASN A 39 19.14 -13.87 -9.59
N ILE A 40 18.79 -12.83 -8.85
CA ILE A 40 17.98 -11.74 -9.40
C ILE A 40 18.84 -11.07 -10.48
N ALA A 41 18.37 -11.07 -11.72
CA ALA A 41 19.12 -10.49 -12.82
C ALA A 41 19.44 -9.01 -12.53
N ALA A 42 20.65 -8.60 -12.94
CA ALA A 42 21.21 -7.28 -12.68
C ALA A 42 20.17 -6.17 -12.91
N THR A 43 19.97 -5.36 -11.88
CA THR A 43 19.02 -4.25 -11.91
C THR A 43 19.45 -3.21 -12.91
N SER A 44 18.62 -2.92 -13.91
CA SER A 44 18.81 -1.68 -14.66
C SER A 44 18.58 -0.49 -13.72
N MET A 45 19.40 0.57 -13.83
CA MET A 45 19.21 1.79 -13.04
C MET A 45 17.80 2.35 -13.19
N THR A 46 17.22 2.23 -14.39
CA THR A 46 15.85 2.61 -14.72
C THR A 46 14.81 1.85 -13.87
N SER A 47 14.98 0.55 -13.67
CA SER A 47 14.04 -0.25 -12.88
C SER A 47 14.07 0.14 -11.39
N ARG A 48 15.27 0.37 -10.84
CA ARG A 48 15.44 0.88 -9.48
C ARG A 48 14.81 2.26 -9.31
N PHE A 49 15.05 3.16 -10.25
CA PHE A 49 14.45 4.50 -10.25
C PHE A 49 12.91 4.44 -10.27
N ASN A 50 12.34 3.65 -11.18
CA ASN A 50 10.89 3.51 -11.31
C ASN A 50 10.26 2.94 -10.03
N ASN A 51 10.87 1.93 -9.41
CA ASN A 51 10.34 1.37 -8.16
C ASN A 51 10.36 2.37 -7.01
N ARG A 52 11.44 3.17 -6.86
CA ARG A 52 11.48 4.27 -5.88
C ARG A 52 10.39 5.31 -6.15
N LEU A 53 10.20 5.67 -7.43
CA LEU A 53 9.17 6.62 -7.85
C LEU A 53 7.79 6.13 -7.46
N PHE A 54 7.43 4.91 -7.85
CA PHE A 54 6.12 4.34 -7.56
C PHE A 54 5.88 4.18 -6.07
N PHE A 55 6.88 3.77 -5.29
CA PHE A 55 6.75 3.66 -3.85
C PHE A 55 6.55 5.04 -3.17
N GLY A 56 7.33 6.04 -3.58
CA GLY A 56 7.13 7.41 -3.11
C GLY A 56 5.74 7.95 -3.46
N LEU A 57 5.27 7.74 -4.68
CA LEU A 57 3.92 8.14 -5.10
C LEU A 57 2.84 7.40 -4.31
N ALA A 58 3.02 6.09 -4.04
CA ALA A 58 2.07 5.30 -3.26
C ALA A 58 1.89 5.86 -1.84
N LEU A 59 2.98 6.22 -1.16
CA LEU A 59 2.91 6.88 0.16
C LEU A 59 2.34 8.29 0.08
N GLY A 60 2.73 9.05 -0.94
CA GLY A 60 2.19 10.38 -1.21
C GLY A 60 0.70 10.39 -1.52
N ALA A 61 0.12 9.28 -1.94
CA ALA A 61 -1.31 9.15 -2.21
C ALA A 61 -2.15 8.99 -0.93
N ILE A 62 -1.57 8.58 0.21
CA ILE A 62 -2.30 8.35 1.47
C ILE A 62 -3.13 9.57 1.90
N PRO A 63 -2.59 10.81 1.93
CA PRO A 63 -3.38 11.99 2.30
C PRO A 63 -4.57 12.23 1.36
N TRP A 64 -4.44 11.89 0.07
CA TRP A 64 -5.51 12.06 -0.91
C TRP A 64 -6.63 11.04 -0.70
N ILE A 65 -6.27 9.79 -0.42
CA ILE A 65 -7.25 8.74 -0.05
C ILE A 65 -7.97 9.18 1.23
N GLN A 66 -7.23 9.62 2.25
CA GLN A 66 -7.78 10.12 3.50
C GLN A 66 -8.75 11.30 3.30
N TRP A 67 -8.39 12.24 2.42
CA TRP A 67 -9.26 13.35 2.05
C TRP A 67 -10.55 12.89 1.38
N GLY A 68 -10.46 11.90 0.47
CA GLY A 68 -11.61 11.26 -0.16
C GLY A 68 -12.56 10.62 0.86
N ILE A 69 -12.01 9.84 1.81
CA ILE A 69 -12.80 9.21 2.89
C ILE A 69 -13.55 10.28 3.69
N ASN A 70 -12.86 11.34 4.11
CA ASN A 70 -13.46 12.44 4.87
C ASN A 70 -14.59 13.14 4.10
N LYS A 71 -14.44 13.29 2.78
CA LYS A 71 -15.47 13.87 1.90
C LYS A 71 -16.71 12.99 1.80
N VAL A 72 -16.55 11.68 1.73
CA VAL A 72 -17.65 10.72 1.61
C VAL A 72 -18.42 10.60 2.92
N VAL A 73 -17.71 10.42 4.04
CA VAL A 73 -18.30 10.08 5.34
C VAL A 73 -18.94 11.30 6.03
N LYS A 74 -18.44 12.53 5.75
CA LYS A 74 -18.95 13.81 6.30
C LYS A 74 -19.11 13.81 7.84
N LEU A 75 -18.19 13.18 8.57
CA LEU A 75 -18.18 13.19 10.04
C LEU A 75 -17.34 14.38 10.54
N HIS A 76 -18.00 15.44 11.01
CA HIS A 76 -17.33 16.64 11.52
C HIS A 76 -16.94 16.53 13.01
N SER A 77 -17.66 15.72 13.80
CA SER A 77 -17.48 15.58 15.26
C SER A 77 -16.37 14.59 15.67
N LEU A 78 -15.97 13.67 14.78
CA LEU A 78 -15.09 12.53 15.10
C LEU A 78 -13.76 12.53 14.36
N THR A 79 -13.27 13.68 13.89
CA THR A 79 -12.14 13.79 12.96
C THR A 79 -10.90 12.98 13.37
N VAL A 80 -10.57 12.94 14.67
CA VAL A 80 -9.44 12.17 15.19
C VAL A 80 -9.67 10.65 15.08
N LYS A 81 -10.85 10.15 15.48
CA LYS A 81 -11.18 8.72 15.36
C LYS A 81 -11.28 8.29 13.90
N THR A 82 -11.89 9.13 13.06
CA THR A 82 -11.99 8.94 11.61
C THR A 82 -10.60 8.80 11.00
N PHE A 83 -9.65 9.66 11.38
CA PHE A 83 -8.27 9.61 10.89
C PHE A 83 -7.51 8.35 11.35
N LEU A 84 -7.66 7.94 12.61
CA LEU A 84 -7.01 6.74 13.15
C LEU A 84 -7.53 5.46 12.50
N ILE A 85 -8.85 5.28 12.41
CA ILE A 85 -9.48 4.12 11.76
C ILE A 85 -9.14 4.11 10.27
N SER A 86 -9.28 5.30 9.66
CA SER A 86 -8.59 5.78 8.46
C SER A 86 -7.34 5.04 8.05
N THR A 87 -6.30 5.58 8.68
CA THR A 87 -4.91 5.27 8.46
C THR A 87 -4.62 3.83 8.86
N GLY A 88 -5.20 3.34 9.96
CA GLY A 88 -5.04 1.96 10.41
C GLY A 88 -5.50 0.94 9.36
N CYS A 89 -6.71 1.09 8.82
CA CYS A 89 -7.21 0.21 7.77
C CYS A 89 -6.37 0.28 6.50
N MET A 90 -5.95 1.49 6.07
CA MET A 90 -5.07 1.65 4.92
C MET A 90 -3.73 0.95 5.13
N LEU A 91 -3.06 1.17 6.26
CA LEU A 91 -1.75 0.56 6.54
C LEU A 91 -1.85 -0.97 6.62
N ILE A 92 -2.85 -1.51 7.31
CA ILE A 92 -3.06 -2.97 7.41
C ILE A 92 -3.33 -3.56 6.03
N ALA A 93 -4.25 -2.97 5.26
CA ALA A 93 -4.58 -3.47 3.92
C ALA A 93 -3.40 -3.34 2.94
N GLY A 94 -2.62 -2.26 3.05
CA GLY A 94 -1.36 -2.08 2.33
C GLY A 94 -0.36 -3.19 2.64
N LEU A 95 -0.09 -3.45 3.91
CA LEU A 95 0.81 -4.52 4.35
C LEU A 95 0.33 -5.89 3.87
N VAL A 96 -0.97 -6.19 3.96
CA VAL A 96 -1.56 -7.44 3.45
C VAL A 96 -1.38 -7.54 1.93
N GLY A 97 -1.65 -6.48 1.17
CA GLY A 97 -1.46 -6.47 -0.28
C GLY A 97 -0.01 -6.70 -0.68
N TRP A 98 0.93 -6.06 0.02
CA TRP A 98 2.36 -6.26 -0.17
C TRP A 98 2.81 -7.69 0.15
N GLN A 99 2.39 -8.25 1.29
CA GLN A 99 2.69 -9.63 1.68
C GLN A 99 2.07 -10.65 0.70
N PHE A 100 0.85 -10.38 0.22
CA PHE A 100 0.22 -11.21 -0.79
C PHE A 100 1.02 -11.26 -2.09
N ARG A 101 1.65 -10.15 -2.49
CA ARG A 101 2.54 -10.14 -3.66
C ARG A 101 3.78 -11.00 -3.45
N ILE A 102 4.40 -10.93 -2.27
CA ILE A 102 5.54 -11.78 -1.91
C ILE A 102 5.13 -13.25 -2.00
N PHE A 103 3.99 -13.61 -1.42
CA PHE A 103 3.46 -14.98 -1.49
C PHE A 103 3.22 -15.45 -2.94
N GLN A 104 2.61 -14.61 -3.78
CA GLN A 104 2.41 -14.93 -5.19
C GLN A 104 3.73 -15.19 -5.92
N LEU A 105 4.73 -14.31 -5.72
CA LEU A 105 6.04 -14.44 -6.34
C LEU A 105 6.74 -15.72 -5.91
N ASN A 106 6.69 -16.05 -4.62
CA ASN A 106 7.26 -17.31 -4.11
C ASN A 106 6.56 -18.53 -4.73
N LYS A 107 5.23 -18.51 -4.89
CA LYS A 107 4.51 -19.60 -5.56
C LYS A 107 4.79 -19.72 -7.05
N GLN A 108 4.89 -18.60 -7.75
CA GLN A 108 5.30 -18.57 -9.16
C GLN A 108 6.72 -19.14 -9.32
N TRP A 109 7.61 -18.79 -8.39
CA TRP A 109 8.97 -19.29 -8.36
C TRP A 109 9.05 -20.79 -8.10
N GLU A 110 8.35 -21.28 -7.08
CA GLU A 110 8.24 -22.71 -6.76
C GLU A 110 7.79 -23.51 -7.98
N ALA A 111 6.73 -23.05 -8.66
CA ALA A 111 6.24 -23.68 -9.88
C ALA A 111 7.28 -23.70 -11.01
N MET A 112 7.99 -22.58 -11.26
CA MET A 112 9.05 -22.51 -12.27
C MET A 112 10.25 -23.42 -11.92
N SER A 113 10.64 -23.50 -10.65
CA SER A 113 11.77 -24.34 -10.21
C SER A 113 11.46 -25.84 -10.25
N SER A 114 10.17 -26.21 -10.16
CA SER A 114 9.71 -27.59 -10.25
C SER A 114 9.75 -28.16 -11.67
N LEU A 115 9.68 -27.27 -12.68
CA LEU A 115 9.96 -27.60 -14.06
C LEU A 115 11.48 -27.77 -14.18
N ARG A 116 11.96 -29.02 -14.25
CA ARG A 116 13.39 -29.38 -14.40
C ARG A 116 13.98 -28.76 -15.67
N LEU A 117 14.30 -27.47 -15.61
CA LEU A 117 15.16 -26.80 -16.57
C LEU A 117 16.58 -27.25 -16.22
N ASP A 118 17.30 -27.78 -17.22
CA ASP A 118 18.73 -28.09 -17.12
C ASP A 118 19.45 -26.92 -16.42
N ASP A 119 20.47 -27.20 -15.61
CA ASP A 119 21.23 -26.21 -14.80
C ASP A 119 21.77 -25.01 -15.62
N ALA A 120 21.77 -25.12 -16.95
CA ALA A 120 22.13 -24.09 -17.91
C ALA A 120 21.07 -22.97 -18.09
N VAL A 121 19.78 -23.24 -17.82
CA VAL A 121 18.69 -22.26 -17.97
C VAL A 121 18.18 -21.87 -16.60
N ARG A 122 18.96 -21.05 -15.89
CA ARG A 122 18.48 -20.45 -14.63
C ARG A 122 17.34 -19.48 -14.96
N PRO A 123 16.11 -19.68 -14.46
CA PRO A 123 15.08 -18.67 -14.58
C PRO A 123 15.60 -17.37 -13.94
N SER A 124 15.37 -16.24 -14.59
CA SER A 124 15.72 -14.93 -14.04
C SER A 124 14.43 -14.15 -13.86
N LEU A 125 14.19 -13.68 -12.64
CA LEU A 125 13.06 -12.82 -12.36
C LEU A 125 13.46 -11.37 -12.68
N SER A 126 12.75 -10.73 -13.61
CA SER A 126 13.01 -9.32 -13.90
C SER A 126 12.50 -8.44 -12.77
N TYR A 127 13.32 -7.48 -12.36
CA TYR A 127 12.97 -6.52 -11.31
C TYR A 127 11.76 -5.64 -11.67
N SER A 128 11.50 -5.47 -12.98
CA SER A 128 10.31 -4.77 -13.50
C SER A 128 9.01 -5.52 -13.20
N GLU A 129 9.08 -6.82 -12.89
CA GLU A 129 7.90 -7.67 -12.67
C GLU A 129 7.52 -7.78 -11.19
N LEU A 130 8.31 -7.21 -10.27
CA LEU A 130 8.06 -7.36 -8.84
C LEU A 130 6.80 -6.60 -8.38
N TYR A 131 6.58 -5.39 -8.90
CA TYR A 131 5.40 -4.55 -8.65
C TYR A 131 5.00 -4.38 -7.16
N PHE A 132 5.93 -4.47 -6.21
CA PHE A 132 5.63 -4.39 -4.77
C PHE A 132 4.89 -3.11 -4.38
N ALA A 133 5.35 -1.95 -4.88
CA ALA A 133 4.74 -0.66 -4.60
C ALA A 133 3.30 -0.56 -5.13
N LEU A 134 3.00 -1.21 -6.25
CA LEU A 134 1.66 -1.23 -6.84
C LEU A 134 0.69 -2.03 -5.95
N PHE A 135 1.12 -3.20 -5.47
CA PHE A 135 0.31 -4.02 -4.56
C PHE A 135 0.09 -3.34 -3.21
N LEU A 136 1.10 -2.64 -2.70
CA LEU A 136 0.98 -1.80 -1.52
C LEU A 136 -0.06 -0.69 -1.73
N PHE A 137 0.02 0.02 -2.86
CA PHE A 137 -0.91 1.08 -3.22
C PHE A 137 -2.35 0.57 -3.39
N ALA A 138 -2.54 -0.56 -4.08
CA ALA A 138 -3.83 -1.21 -4.20
C ALA A 138 -4.41 -1.55 -2.82
N GLY A 139 -3.56 -2.03 -1.90
CA GLY A 139 -3.94 -2.25 -0.50
C GLY A 139 -4.40 -0.98 0.21
N PHE A 140 -3.73 0.17 0.00
CA PHE A 140 -4.20 1.46 0.55
C PHE A 140 -5.59 1.84 0.03
N CYS A 141 -5.84 1.67 -1.27
CA CYS A 141 -7.14 1.94 -1.87
C CYS A 141 -8.24 1.03 -1.28
N ILE A 142 -7.98 -0.27 -1.17
CA ILE A 142 -8.91 -1.24 -0.54
C ILE A 142 -9.16 -0.85 0.92
N GLY A 143 -8.11 -0.52 1.67
CA GLY A 143 -8.20 -0.06 3.04
C GLY A 143 -9.08 1.18 3.17
N GLY A 144 -8.96 2.13 2.24
CA GLY A 144 -9.81 3.32 2.20
C GLY A 144 -11.29 2.99 1.97
N VAL A 145 -11.60 2.04 1.08
CA VAL A 145 -12.98 1.54 0.88
C VAL A 145 -13.51 0.89 2.16
N ILE A 146 -12.72 0.03 2.80
CA ILE A 146 -13.08 -0.62 4.08
C ILE A 146 -13.36 0.44 5.15
N SER A 147 -12.51 1.46 5.26
CA SER A 147 -12.72 2.55 6.21
C SER A 147 -14.02 3.29 5.98
N ILE A 148 -14.37 3.59 4.72
CA ILE A 148 -15.65 4.24 4.38
C ILE A 148 -16.81 3.40 4.91
N LEU A 149 -16.78 2.08 4.69
CA LEU A 149 -17.83 1.17 5.17
C LEU A 149 -17.93 1.15 6.70
N LEU A 150 -16.80 1.01 7.39
CA LEU A 150 -16.75 0.99 8.85
C LEU A 150 -17.25 2.29 9.48
N LEU A 151 -16.76 3.43 8.99
CA LEU A 151 -17.12 4.74 9.50
C LEU A 151 -18.57 5.11 9.19
N SER A 152 -19.08 4.71 8.02
CA SER A 152 -20.49 4.90 7.67
C SER A 152 -21.42 4.10 8.58
N ARG A 153 -21.02 2.88 8.97
CA ARG A 153 -21.76 2.09 9.97
C ARG A 153 -21.71 2.73 11.36
N LEU A 154 -20.54 3.22 11.77
CA LEU A 154 -20.36 3.89 13.06
C LEU A 154 -21.26 5.13 13.17
N LYS A 155 -21.25 5.98 12.13
CA LYS A 155 -22.11 7.17 12.05
C LYS A 155 -23.59 6.82 12.24
N ARG A 156 -24.08 5.80 11.53
CA ARG A 156 -25.48 5.36 11.63
C ARG A 156 -25.83 4.89 13.04
N SER A 157 -24.92 4.19 13.71
CA SER A 157 -25.13 3.70 15.08
C SER A 157 -25.20 4.82 16.12
N GLU A 158 -24.48 5.93 15.91
CA GLU A 158 -24.52 7.08 16.81
C GLU A 158 -25.82 7.89 16.61
N GLU A 159 -26.26 8.05 15.36
CA GLU A 159 -27.53 8.72 15.05
C GLU A 159 -28.75 7.99 15.66
N THR A 160 -28.75 6.65 15.69
CA THR A 160 -29.82 5.88 16.35
C THR A 160 -29.78 5.99 17.88
N ARG A 161 -28.59 6.00 18.49
CA ARG A 161 -28.45 6.19 19.95
C ARG A 161 -28.87 7.58 20.41
N GLY A 162 -28.53 8.63 19.66
CA GLY A 162 -28.92 10.00 19.98
C GLY A 162 -30.43 10.25 19.89
N LYS A 163 -31.15 9.52 19.03
CA LYS A 163 -32.63 9.59 18.97
C LYS A 163 -33.31 8.88 20.15
N ALA A 164 -32.73 7.78 20.65
CA ALA A 164 -33.30 7.01 21.75
C ALA A 164 -33.13 7.67 23.14
N SER A 165 -32.23 8.64 23.29
CA SER A 165 -32.04 9.37 24.55
C SER A 165 -32.89 10.65 24.68
N VAL A 166 -33.66 11.00 23.65
CA VAL A 166 -34.52 12.21 23.60
C VAL A 166 -36.02 11.83 23.67
N SER A 167 -36.35 10.54 23.57
CA SER A 167 -37.68 9.98 23.79
C SER A 167 -37.84 9.47 25.22
#